data_AF-A0A7M3XKG8-F1
#
_entry.id   AF-A0A7M3XKG8-F1
#
_cell.length_a   1.000
_cell.length_b   1.000
_cell.length_c   1.000
_cell.angle_alpha   90.00
_cell.angle_beta   90.00
_cell.angle_gamma   90.00
#
_symmetry.space_group_name_H-M   'P 1'
#
loop_
_entity.id
_entity.type
_entity.pdbx_description
1 polymer ?
#
loop_
_entity_poly.entity_id
_entity_poly.type
_entity_poly.pdbx_seq_one_letter_code
_entity_poly.pdbx_strand_id
1 'polypeptide(L)'
;MDYCIPPVHFDPNSEENLGPRDIKQLDGILLRNMKNSSNPPLNPSSITIPLDVELQRDRERRQPNKADSEGYLPAEYRNRVILFEYDDLTRRSPEGVDNPRNSTRWPVIGATSTDGKNSVTIDPRPFTPLPSGSAVSDSRHGHSDGANQEIQLWSPSRLQEWAKCPRRGWMSRGLRIRDEETQSEDLDPRIHGDLLHQVHHDLICEVLGMQEQVERDISGALDGHFPTNIADSGLEEEEIMQKALEILDKLAPWLERSDGVSTFRLRMLTGMSHNEWKDWLTNPIRVPLGGRIGAMIRSEMQLSDAMPIALEWEISNGSEKGSEISLNQNETSPNQIEFPSIMINGKIDRVDIIPFDKEGNEWIDDDGSSEIAPLRLFETNDWKPRRRVIIRD
;
A
#
# COMPACT_ATOMS: atom_id res chain seq x y z
N MET A 1 74.57 30.26 -31.19
CA MET A 1 74.28 28.83 -31.49
C MET A 1 73.06 28.49 -30.68
N ASP A 2 71.89 28.71 -31.26
CA ASP A 2 70.62 28.31 -30.66
C ASP A 2 70.50 26.79 -30.82
N TYR A 3 70.53 26.07 -29.70
CA TYR A 3 70.18 24.66 -29.68
C TYR A 3 68.66 24.56 -29.69
N CYS A 4 68.08 24.40 -30.88
CA CYS A 4 66.71 23.92 -31.02
C CYS A 4 66.64 22.51 -30.43
N ILE A 5 65.91 22.36 -29.32
CA ILE A 5 65.48 21.05 -28.81
C ILE A 5 64.59 20.43 -29.91
N PRO A 6 64.84 19.18 -30.34
CA PRO A 6 64.02 18.55 -31.37
C PRO A 6 62.57 18.44 -30.89
N PRO A 7 61.58 18.60 -31.78
CA PRO A 7 60.18 18.49 -31.41
C PRO A 7 59.91 17.08 -30.86
N VAL A 8 59.24 17.03 -29.71
CA VAL A 8 58.75 15.78 -29.12
C VAL A 8 57.83 15.13 -30.13
N HIS A 9 58.25 14.00 -30.69
CA HIS A 9 57.45 13.22 -31.62
C HIS A 9 56.35 12.54 -30.81
N PHE A 10 55.13 13.08 -30.85
CA PHE A 10 53.96 12.42 -30.29
C PHE A 10 53.61 11.23 -31.17
N ASP A 11 53.87 10.03 -30.65
CA ASP A 11 53.27 8.81 -31.20
C ASP A 11 51.91 8.60 -30.51
N PRO A 12 50.77 8.81 -31.21
CA PRO A 12 49.45 8.64 -30.63
C PRO A 12 49.12 7.17 -30.29
N ASN A 13 49.98 6.22 -30.65
CA ASN A 13 49.81 4.80 -30.35
C ASN A 13 50.76 4.28 -29.26
N SER A 14 51.60 5.12 -28.63
CA SER A 14 52.45 4.66 -27.53
C SER A 14 51.68 4.64 -26.20
N GLU A 15 51.72 3.51 -25.48
CA GLU A 15 51.18 3.38 -24.11
C GLU A 15 51.85 4.35 -23.12
N GLU A 16 53.00 4.94 -23.50
CA GLU A 16 53.77 5.90 -22.69
C GLU A 16 53.19 7.32 -22.69
N ASN A 17 52.23 7.65 -23.56
CA ASN A 17 51.65 9.00 -23.68
C ASN A 17 50.15 9.05 -23.32
N LEU A 18 49.70 8.21 -22.40
CA LEU A 18 48.31 8.21 -21.92
C LEU A 18 48.06 9.42 -21.00
N GLY A 19 47.04 10.22 -21.31
CA GLY A 19 46.60 11.29 -20.43
C GLY A 19 46.02 10.73 -19.12
N PRO A 20 45.88 11.54 -18.06
CA PRO A 20 45.32 11.07 -16.77
C PRO A 20 43.93 10.45 -16.88
N ARG A 21 43.13 10.85 -17.88
CA ARG A 21 41.83 10.23 -18.18
C ARG A 21 41.99 8.84 -18.80
N ASP A 22 42.92 8.69 -19.74
CA ASP A 22 43.14 7.44 -20.47
C ASP A 22 43.74 6.38 -19.56
N ILE A 23 44.65 6.77 -18.66
CA ILE A 23 45.17 5.90 -17.59
C ILE A 23 44.02 5.38 -16.71
N LYS A 24 43.10 6.26 -16.27
CA LYS A 24 41.94 5.84 -15.47
C LYS A 24 41.01 4.88 -16.22
N GLN A 25 40.80 5.11 -17.52
CA GLN A 25 39.97 4.24 -18.34
C GLN A 25 40.64 2.88 -18.54
N LEU A 26 41.94 2.86 -18.80
CA LEU A 26 42.75 1.64 -18.92
C LEU A 26 42.77 0.84 -17.61
N ASP A 27 43.00 1.51 -16.48
CA ASP A 27 42.93 0.91 -15.15
C ASP A 27 41.55 0.27 -14.89
N GLY A 28 40.46 0.96 -15.27
CA GLY A 28 39.10 0.40 -15.18
C GLY A 28 38.88 -0.85 -16.04
N ILE A 29 39.44 -0.88 -17.26
CA ILE A 29 39.38 -2.04 -18.16
C ILE A 29 40.22 -3.21 -17.60
N LEU A 30 41.40 -2.93 -17.05
CA LEU A 30 42.27 -3.94 -16.43
C LEU A 30 41.58 -4.58 -15.23
N LEU A 31 41.01 -3.77 -14.33
CA LEU A 31 40.26 -4.27 -13.17
C LEU A 31 39.06 -5.13 -13.59
N ARG A 32 38.31 -4.72 -14.62
CA ARG A 32 37.18 -5.52 -15.15
C ARG A 32 37.63 -6.89 -15.68
N ASN A 33 38.86 -6.97 -16.20
CA ASN A 33 39.44 -8.20 -16.71
C ASN A 33 40.26 -8.97 -15.65
N MET A 34 40.12 -8.64 -14.36
CA MET A 34 40.84 -9.25 -13.25
C MET A 34 42.37 -9.13 -13.38
N LYS A 35 42.85 -8.03 -13.98
CA LYS A 35 44.27 -7.70 -14.11
C LYS A 35 44.64 -6.57 -13.15
N ASN A 36 45.92 -6.51 -12.79
CA ASN A 36 46.44 -5.43 -11.95
C ASN A 36 46.31 -4.09 -12.69
N SER A 37 45.74 -3.09 -12.02
CA SER A 37 45.76 -1.70 -12.47
C SER A 37 47.00 -0.98 -11.95
N SER A 38 47.39 0.08 -12.65
CA SER A 38 48.51 0.94 -12.26
C SER A 38 48.15 1.77 -11.03
N ASN A 39 46.91 2.26 -10.95
CA ASN A 39 46.39 2.97 -9.80
C ASN A 39 45.30 2.17 -9.08
N PRO A 40 45.20 2.27 -7.74
CA PRO A 40 44.07 1.71 -7.03
C PRO A 40 42.77 2.46 -7.38
N PRO A 41 41.61 1.77 -7.33
CA PRO A 41 40.30 2.41 -7.48
C PRO A 41 40.09 3.46 -6.39
N LEU A 42 39.35 4.53 -6.72
CA LEU A 42 38.97 5.57 -5.75
C LEU A 42 38.12 5.00 -4.60
N ASN A 43 37.24 4.05 -4.93
CA ASN A 43 36.48 3.28 -3.95
C ASN A 43 36.62 1.79 -4.30
N PRO A 44 37.47 1.02 -3.59
CA PRO A 44 37.63 -0.42 -3.81
C PRO A 44 36.31 -1.19 -3.74
N SER A 45 35.40 -0.76 -2.86
CA SER A 45 34.09 -1.39 -2.68
C SER A 45 33.20 -1.25 -3.92
N SER A 46 33.43 -0.26 -4.77
CA SER A 46 32.62 -0.02 -5.97
C SER A 46 33.00 -0.92 -7.16
N ILE A 47 34.15 -1.60 -7.12
CA ILE A 47 34.61 -2.45 -8.25
C ILE A 47 33.61 -3.57 -8.54
N THR A 48 32.91 -4.07 -7.51
CA THR A 48 31.98 -5.20 -7.66
C THR A 48 30.60 -4.79 -8.16
N ILE A 49 30.26 -3.49 -8.20
CA ILE A 49 28.93 -3.02 -8.61
C ILE A 49 28.52 -3.52 -10.02
N PRO A 50 29.39 -3.45 -11.05
CA PRO A 50 29.03 -3.96 -12.38
C PRO A 50 28.74 -5.46 -12.40
N LEU A 51 29.26 -6.23 -11.44
CA LEU A 51 29.05 -7.68 -11.33
C LEU A 51 27.73 -8.03 -10.63
N ASP A 52 27.11 -7.10 -9.91
CA ASP A 52 25.89 -7.37 -9.12
C ASP A 52 24.75 -7.90 -10.01
N VAL A 53 24.60 -7.40 -11.24
CA VAL A 53 23.58 -7.87 -12.19
C VAL A 53 23.84 -9.31 -12.64
N GLU A 54 25.08 -9.66 -12.92
CA GLU A 54 25.45 -11.02 -13.35
C GLU A 54 25.30 -12.02 -12.20
N LEU A 55 25.72 -11.63 -10.99
CA LEU A 55 25.52 -12.41 -9.77
C LEU A 55 24.03 -12.64 -9.49
N GLN A 56 23.19 -11.60 -9.62
CA GLN A 56 21.76 -11.74 -9.40
C GLN A 56 21.11 -12.67 -10.43
N ARG A 57 21.41 -12.51 -11.72
CA ARG A 57 20.91 -13.41 -12.78
C ARG A 57 21.35 -14.86 -12.59
N ASP A 58 22.56 -15.07 -12.11
CA ASP A 58 23.05 -16.39 -11.78
C ASP A 58 22.28 -17.01 -10.61
N ARG A 59 21.95 -16.23 -9.57
CA ARG A 59 21.07 -16.66 -8.47
C ARG A 59 19.67 -17.02 -8.96
N GLU A 60 19.09 -16.21 -9.85
CA GLU A 60 17.76 -16.46 -10.43
C GLU A 60 17.73 -17.80 -11.17
N ARG A 61 18.76 -18.08 -11.96
CA ARG A 61 18.90 -19.36 -12.70
C ARG A 61 19.08 -20.57 -11.79
N ARG A 62 19.66 -20.38 -10.61
CA ARG A 62 19.89 -21.43 -9.61
C ARG A 62 18.74 -21.55 -8.61
N GLN A 63 17.69 -20.73 -8.74
CA GLN A 63 16.54 -20.80 -7.86
C GLN A 63 15.89 -22.19 -7.98
N PRO A 64 15.70 -22.91 -6.87
CA PRO A 64 15.07 -24.21 -6.90
C PRO A 64 13.59 -24.08 -7.26
N ASN A 65 13.10 -25.00 -8.09
CA ASN A 65 11.74 -24.96 -8.64
C ASN A 65 11.01 -26.30 -8.58
N LYS A 66 11.61 -27.34 -7.97
CA LYS A 66 11.01 -28.68 -7.89
C LYS A 66 10.24 -28.85 -6.59
N ALA A 67 9.04 -29.41 -6.70
CA ALA A 67 8.21 -29.74 -5.55
C ALA A 67 8.74 -30.96 -4.78
N ASP A 68 8.48 -30.98 -3.48
CA ASP A 68 8.61 -32.14 -2.62
C ASP A 68 7.35 -33.03 -2.66
N SER A 69 7.26 -33.98 -1.72
CA SER A 69 6.11 -34.90 -1.59
C SER A 69 4.79 -34.21 -1.23
N GLU A 70 4.83 -33.01 -0.63
CA GLU A 70 3.63 -32.23 -0.35
C GLU A 70 3.20 -31.37 -1.55
N GLY A 71 3.96 -31.38 -2.64
CA GLY A 71 3.67 -30.60 -3.84
C GLY A 71 4.17 -29.15 -3.79
N TYR A 72 5.01 -28.79 -2.83
CA TYR A 72 5.55 -27.43 -2.65
C TYR A 72 7.08 -27.41 -2.63
N LEU A 73 7.68 -26.22 -2.70
CA LEU A 73 9.14 -26.09 -2.60
C LEU A 73 9.63 -26.57 -1.22
N PRO A 74 10.67 -27.43 -1.16
CA PRO A 74 11.29 -27.86 0.10
C PRO A 74 11.68 -26.69 1.03
N ALA A 75 11.52 -26.87 2.34
CA ALA A 75 11.69 -25.79 3.32
C ALA A 75 13.14 -25.29 3.39
N GLU A 76 14.09 -26.21 3.23
CA GLU A 76 15.53 -25.97 3.19
C GLU A 76 15.98 -25.06 2.03
N TYR A 77 15.12 -24.89 1.03
CA TYR A 77 15.38 -24.08 -0.16
C TYR A 77 14.76 -22.69 -0.10
N ARG A 78 14.02 -22.36 0.95
CA ARG A 78 13.36 -21.06 1.09
C ARG A 78 14.34 -19.87 1.03
N ASN A 79 15.51 -20.00 1.64
CA ASN A 79 16.58 -19.00 1.60
C ASN A 79 17.34 -18.93 0.25
N ARG A 80 16.90 -19.68 -0.77
CA ARG A 80 17.41 -19.60 -2.14
C ARG A 80 16.40 -18.97 -3.09
N VAL A 81 15.19 -18.68 -2.61
CA VAL A 81 14.15 -17.98 -3.36
C VAL A 81 14.40 -16.49 -3.25
N ILE A 82 14.47 -15.82 -4.40
CA ILE A 82 14.67 -14.38 -4.53
C ILE A 82 13.54 -13.70 -5.29
N LEU A 83 12.75 -14.48 -6.03
CA LEU A 83 11.57 -14.03 -6.75
C LEU A 83 10.52 -15.15 -6.80
N PHE A 84 9.29 -14.78 -7.12
CA PHE A 84 8.20 -15.69 -7.40
C PHE A 84 7.31 -15.09 -8.48
N GLU A 85 6.58 -15.93 -9.22
CA GLU A 85 5.63 -15.45 -10.22
C GLU A 85 4.31 -15.07 -9.54
N TYR A 86 3.81 -13.86 -9.80
CA TYR A 86 2.54 -13.40 -9.22
C TYR A 86 1.35 -14.28 -9.63
N ASP A 87 1.41 -14.86 -10.83
CA ASP A 87 0.41 -15.81 -11.30
C ASP A 87 0.29 -17.03 -10.37
N ASP A 88 1.38 -17.41 -9.68
CA ASP A 88 1.36 -18.53 -8.74
C ASP A 88 0.48 -18.25 -7.51
N LEU A 89 0.17 -16.99 -7.17
CA LEU A 89 -0.74 -16.64 -6.05
C LEU A 89 -2.19 -17.06 -6.31
N THR A 90 -2.59 -17.13 -7.58
CA THR A 90 -3.98 -17.38 -7.98
C THR A 90 -4.17 -18.70 -8.72
N ARG A 91 -3.10 -19.51 -8.84
CA ARG A 91 -3.18 -20.85 -9.42
C ARG A 91 -4.11 -21.75 -8.62
N ARG A 92 -4.61 -22.79 -9.29
CA ARG A 92 -5.27 -23.92 -8.64
C ARG A 92 -4.21 -24.95 -8.24
N SER A 93 -4.35 -25.51 -7.03
CA SER A 93 -3.53 -26.64 -6.60
C SER A 93 -3.65 -27.80 -7.59
N PRO A 94 -2.53 -28.44 -7.99
CA PRO A 94 -2.53 -29.70 -8.72
C PRO A 94 -3.31 -30.78 -7.96
N GLU A 95 -3.77 -31.79 -8.70
CA GLU A 95 -4.47 -32.93 -8.12
C GLU A 95 -3.55 -33.69 -7.15
N GLY A 96 -4.06 -34.03 -5.96
CA GLY A 96 -3.27 -34.67 -4.90
C GLY A 96 -2.41 -33.72 -4.05
N VAL A 97 -2.42 -32.40 -4.33
CA VAL A 97 -1.75 -31.38 -3.51
C VAL A 97 -2.78 -30.66 -2.65
N ASP A 98 -2.60 -30.71 -1.34
CA ASP A 98 -3.47 -30.02 -0.39
C ASP A 98 -3.44 -28.51 -0.61
N ASN A 99 -4.55 -27.82 -0.29
CA ASN A 99 -4.60 -26.37 -0.38
C ASN A 99 -3.52 -25.75 0.54
N PRO A 100 -2.81 -24.68 0.11
CA PRO A 100 -1.79 -24.02 0.93
C PRO A 100 -2.26 -23.65 2.35
N ARG A 101 -3.54 -23.31 2.51
CA ARG A 101 -4.13 -22.96 3.81
C ARG A 101 -4.13 -24.12 4.81
N ASN A 102 -4.09 -25.36 4.32
CA ASN A 102 -4.10 -26.57 5.13
C ASN A 102 -2.69 -27.18 5.26
N SER A 103 -1.67 -26.54 4.69
CA SER A 103 -0.29 -27.01 4.77
C SER A 103 0.25 -26.95 6.20
N THR A 104 1.03 -27.96 6.56
CA THR A 104 1.79 -27.99 7.83
C THR A 104 2.94 -26.98 7.85
N ARG A 105 3.42 -26.56 6.66
CA ARG A 105 4.51 -25.60 6.46
C ARG A 105 3.97 -24.25 5.97
N TRP A 106 4.52 -23.14 6.49
CA TRP A 106 4.07 -21.80 6.12
C TRP A 106 5.20 -20.75 5.99
N PRO A 107 5.07 -19.79 5.06
CA PRO A 107 4.30 -19.88 3.81
C PRO A 107 4.85 -21.02 2.93
N VAL A 108 3.95 -21.70 2.21
CA VAL A 108 4.35 -22.60 1.12
C VAL A 108 4.66 -21.81 -0.13
N ILE A 109 5.70 -22.25 -0.84
CA ILE A 109 6.12 -21.67 -2.12
C ILE A 109 5.76 -22.69 -3.19
N GLY A 110 5.01 -22.24 -4.20
CA GLY A 110 4.65 -23.04 -5.35
C GLY A 110 5.88 -23.54 -6.07
N ALA A 111 5.80 -24.79 -6.52
CA ALA A 111 6.89 -25.45 -7.22
C ALA A 111 6.33 -26.40 -8.29
N THR A 112 7.17 -26.72 -9.26
CA THR A 112 6.83 -27.60 -10.36
C THR A 112 6.83 -29.06 -9.87
N SER A 113 5.67 -29.69 -9.93
CA SER A 113 5.47 -31.12 -9.68
C SER A 113 6.14 -31.99 -10.75
N THR A 114 6.20 -33.31 -10.51
CA THR A 114 6.72 -34.28 -11.48
C THR A 114 5.97 -34.25 -12.81
N ASP A 115 4.69 -33.88 -12.79
CA ASP A 115 3.82 -33.79 -13.96
C ASP A 115 3.91 -32.43 -14.67
N GLY A 116 4.83 -31.56 -14.24
CA GLY A 116 5.06 -30.24 -14.85
C GLY A 116 4.06 -29.15 -14.43
N LYS A 117 3.12 -29.46 -13.52
CA LYS A 117 2.17 -28.47 -12.99
C LYS A 117 2.76 -27.74 -11.79
N ASN A 118 2.63 -26.41 -11.74
CA ASN A 118 3.01 -25.61 -10.58
C ASN A 118 1.88 -25.59 -9.55
N SER A 119 2.26 -25.72 -8.28
CA SER A 119 1.36 -25.46 -7.15
C SER A 119 1.17 -23.96 -6.90
N VAL A 120 0.12 -23.65 -6.15
CA VAL A 120 -0.21 -22.29 -5.73
C VAL A 120 0.74 -21.83 -4.61
N THR A 121 1.11 -20.56 -4.64
CA THR A 121 2.03 -19.94 -3.70
C THR A 121 1.26 -19.09 -2.70
N ILE A 122 1.64 -19.14 -1.43
CA ILE A 122 1.34 -18.07 -0.48
C ILE A 122 2.45 -17.04 -0.61
N ASP A 123 2.10 -15.75 -0.63
CA ASP A 123 3.09 -14.67 -0.76
C ASP A 123 4.28 -14.91 0.19
N PRO A 124 5.46 -15.26 -0.36
CA PRO A 124 6.56 -15.74 0.46
C PRO A 124 7.40 -14.60 1.03
N ARG A 125 7.02 -13.35 0.74
CA ARG A 125 7.72 -12.16 1.19
C ARG A 125 7.51 -11.94 2.70
N PRO A 126 8.51 -11.34 3.39
CA PRO A 126 9.80 -10.90 2.86
C PRO A 126 10.76 -12.06 2.56
N PHE A 127 11.59 -11.90 1.52
CA PHE A 127 12.63 -12.86 1.19
C PHE A 127 13.84 -12.70 2.11
N THR A 128 14.46 -13.81 2.51
CA THR A 128 15.69 -13.86 3.31
C THR A 128 16.75 -14.70 2.61
N PRO A 129 17.23 -14.25 1.43
CA PRO A 129 18.06 -15.10 0.62
C PRO A 129 19.49 -15.20 1.18
N LEU A 130 20.22 -16.27 0.89
CA LEU A 130 21.59 -16.44 1.39
C LEU A 130 22.54 -15.36 0.83
N PRO A 131 23.57 -14.95 1.59
CA PRO A 131 24.61 -14.07 1.07
C PRO A 131 25.35 -14.72 -0.10
N SER A 132 25.86 -13.90 -1.03
CA SER A 132 26.67 -14.34 -2.17
C SER A 132 28.06 -14.84 -1.76
N GLY A 133 28.53 -14.47 -0.56
CA GLY A 133 29.88 -14.75 -0.06
C GLY A 133 30.87 -13.60 -0.33
N SER A 134 30.47 -12.59 -1.10
CA SER A 134 31.25 -11.37 -1.31
C SER A 134 30.85 -10.32 -0.29
N ALA A 135 31.68 -10.11 0.75
CA ALA A 135 31.37 -9.20 1.85
C ALA A 135 30.90 -7.80 1.40
N VAL A 136 31.49 -7.28 0.33
CA VAL A 136 31.13 -5.95 -0.20
C VAL A 136 29.78 -5.96 -0.92
N SER A 137 29.51 -6.98 -1.75
CA SER A 137 28.21 -7.11 -2.43
C SER A 137 27.13 -7.42 -1.41
N ASP A 138 27.39 -8.35 -0.50
CA ASP A 138 26.50 -8.76 0.59
C ASP A 138 26.10 -7.57 1.46
N SER A 139 27.06 -6.73 1.85
CA SER A 139 26.80 -5.50 2.60
C SER A 139 25.85 -4.54 1.88
N ARG A 140 26.01 -4.35 0.55
CA ARG A 140 25.10 -3.51 -0.26
C ARG A 140 23.69 -4.07 -0.38
N HIS A 141 23.54 -5.39 -0.29
CA HIS A 141 22.26 -6.08 -0.42
C HIS A 141 21.59 -6.38 0.93
N GLY A 142 22.05 -5.74 2.02
CA GLY A 142 21.42 -5.84 3.33
C GLY A 142 21.90 -7.01 4.20
N HIS A 143 23.00 -7.67 3.83
CA HIS A 143 23.69 -8.66 4.67
C HIS A 143 24.83 -8.03 5.49
N SER A 144 24.66 -6.78 5.93
CA SER A 144 25.59 -6.09 6.82
C SER A 144 25.00 -5.94 8.21
N ASP A 145 25.87 -6.04 9.23
CA ASP A 145 25.49 -5.77 10.60
C ASP A 145 25.11 -4.29 10.79
N GLY A 146 24.07 -4.03 11.59
CA GLY A 146 23.65 -2.67 11.96
C GLY A 146 22.62 -2.01 11.03
N ALA A 147 22.22 -2.65 9.93
CA ALA A 147 21.16 -2.15 9.04
C ALA A 147 19.73 -2.48 9.54
N ASN A 148 19.59 -3.02 10.75
CA ASN A 148 18.30 -3.34 11.36
C ASN A 148 17.51 -2.06 11.67
N GLN A 149 16.20 -2.09 11.43
CA GLN A 149 15.29 -1.05 11.91
C GLN A 149 14.41 -1.63 13.02
N GLU A 150 14.35 -0.92 14.15
CA GLU A 150 13.26 -1.08 15.10
C GLU A 150 12.12 -0.16 14.69
N ILE A 151 11.02 -0.75 14.22
CA ILE A 151 9.82 -0.01 13.84
C ILE A 151 8.84 -0.12 14.99
N GLN A 152 8.73 0.94 15.78
CA GLN A 152 7.82 0.98 16.93
C GLN A 152 6.36 1.08 16.51
N LEU A 153 6.06 1.73 15.38
CA LEU A 153 4.70 1.99 14.93
C LEU A 153 4.55 1.76 13.42
N TRP A 154 3.63 0.88 13.07
CA TRP A 154 3.23 0.57 11.70
C TRP A 154 1.97 1.36 11.30
N SER A 155 1.84 1.62 10.01
CA SER A 155 0.60 2.11 9.42
C SER A 155 0.33 1.36 8.12
N PRO A 156 -0.92 1.27 7.65
CA PRO A 156 -1.24 0.64 6.37
C PRO A 156 -0.39 1.21 5.22
N SER A 157 -0.27 2.55 5.14
CA SER A 157 0.57 3.21 4.12
C SER A 157 2.06 2.92 4.28
N ARG A 158 2.58 2.71 5.50
CA ARG A 158 3.96 2.24 5.70
C ARG A 158 4.10 0.81 5.19
N LEU A 159 3.24 -0.10 5.64
CA LEU A 159 3.25 -1.51 5.24
C LEU A 159 3.14 -1.66 3.72
N GLN A 160 2.25 -0.91 3.08
CA GLN A 160 2.04 -0.96 1.64
C GLN A 160 3.29 -0.52 0.85
N GLU A 161 3.99 0.51 1.30
CA GLU A 161 5.25 0.96 0.67
C GLU A 161 6.33 -0.13 0.76
N TRP A 162 6.47 -0.76 1.92
CA TRP A 162 7.41 -1.86 2.14
C TRP A 162 7.03 -3.12 1.33
N ALA A 163 5.74 -3.47 1.29
CA ALA A 163 5.24 -4.62 0.55
C ALA A 163 5.37 -4.43 -0.98
N LYS A 164 5.10 -3.22 -1.49
CA LYS A 164 5.29 -2.87 -2.90
C LYS A 164 6.77 -2.94 -3.29
N CYS A 165 7.63 -2.29 -2.52
CA CYS A 165 9.07 -2.26 -2.78
C CYS A 165 9.84 -1.90 -1.50
N PRO A 166 10.56 -2.85 -0.88
CA PRO A 166 11.35 -2.59 0.33
C PRO A 166 12.35 -1.44 0.15
N ARG A 167 12.92 -1.26 -1.04
CA ARG A 167 13.80 -0.12 -1.36
C ARG A 167 13.05 1.21 -1.28
N ARG A 168 11.83 1.27 -1.83
CA ARG A 168 10.97 2.46 -1.74
C ARG A 168 10.59 2.73 -0.30
N GLY A 169 10.15 1.71 0.45
CA GLY A 169 9.87 1.81 1.89
C GLY A 169 11.07 2.32 2.70
N TRP A 170 12.28 1.83 2.42
CA TRP A 170 13.51 2.32 3.05
C TRP A 170 13.79 3.78 2.69
N MET A 171 13.70 4.17 1.42
CA MET A 171 13.93 5.55 0.99
C MET A 171 12.91 6.53 1.60
N SER A 172 11.62 6.20 1.55
CA SER A 172 10.54 7.09 1.99
C SER A 172 10.33 7.09 3.50
N ARG A 173 10.52 5.96 4.18
CA ARG A 173 10.25 5.84 5.64
C ARG A 173 11.51 5.76 6.49
N GLY A 174 12.58 5.17 5.97
CA GLY A 174 13.89 5.12 6.63
C GLY A 174 14.66 6.42 6.47
N LEU A 175 14.96 6.80 5.22
CA LEU A 175 15.70 8.01 4.90
C LEU A 175 14.82 9.28 4.84
N ARG A 176 13.49 9.11 4.89
CA ARG A 176 12.51 10.21 4.79
C ARG A 176 12.71 11.09 3.55
N ILE A 177 13.18 10.47 2.46
CA ILE A 177 13.29 11.12 1.16
C ILE A 177 11.86 11.38 0.68
N ARG A 178 11.58 12.63 0.34
CA ARG A 178 10.31 13.06 -0.23
C ARG A 178 10.53 13.41 -1.69
N ASP A 179 9.48 13.25 -2.48
CA ASP A 179 9.47 13.82 -3.82
C ASP A 179 9.61 15.34 -3.71
N GLU A 180 10.34 15.92 -4.64
CA GLU A 180 10.45 17.37 -4.74
C GLU A 180 9.07 17.94 -5.07
N GLU A 181 8.59 18.90 -4.27
CA GLU A 181 7.34 19.62 -4.55
C GLU A 181 7.54 20.49 -5.79
N THR A 182 7.27 19.92 -6.96
CA THR A 182 7.18 20.69 -8.20
C THR A 182 5.87 21.44 -8.21
N GLN A 183 5.90 22.77 -8.31
CA GLN A 183 4.71 23.56 -8.54
C GLN A 183 4.16 23.24 -9.94
N SER A 184 3.13 22.40 -10.02
CA SER A 184 2.32 22.26 -11.23
C SER A 184 1.31 23.40 -11.29
N GLU A 185 0.94 23.82 -12.51
CA GLU A 185 -0.17 24.76 -12.70
C GLU A 185 -1.52 24.17 -12.25
N ASP A 186 -1.62 22.83 -12.20
CA ASP A 186 -2.79 22.10 -11.75
C ASP A 186 -2.71 21.72 -10.26
N LEU A 187 -3.88 21.56 -9.64
CA LEU A 187 -4.02 21.10 -8.27
C LEU A 187 -3.50 19.66 -8.14
N ASP A 188 -2.76 19.38 -7.07
CA ASP A 188 -2.31 18.02 -6.77
C ASP A 188 -3.52 17.06 -6.70
N PRO A 189 -3.49 15.92 -7.40
CA PRO A 189 -4.57 14.93 -7.36
C PRO A 189 -4.94 14.46 -5.95
N ARG A 190 -4.01 14.53 -4.99
CA ARG A 190 -4.25 14.22 -3.57
C ARG A 190 -5.22 15.21 -2.94
N ILE A 191 -4.99 16.51 -3.14
CA ILE A 191 -5.88 17.57 -2.64
C ILE A 191 -7.29 17.39 -3.21
N HIS A 192 -7.38 16.97 -4.49
CA HIS A 192 -8.67 16.65 -5.11
C HIS A 192 -9.37 15.46 -4.43
N GLY A 193 -8.62 14.40 -4.13
CA GLY A 193 -9.12 13.23 -3.41
C GLY A 193 -9.59 13.60 -2.01
N ASP A 194 -8.74 14.29 -1.24
CA ASP A 194 -9.01 14.73 0.13
C ASP A 194 -10.24 15.63 0.20
N LEU A 195 -10.44 16.52 -0.78
CA LEU A 195 -11.63 17.38 -0.84
C LEU A 195 -12.92 16.57 -1.05
N LEU A 196 -12.94 15.63 -2.01
CA LEU A 196 -14.12 14.79 -2.23
C LEU A 196 -14.41 13.90 -1.02
N HIS A 197 -13.35 13.37 -0.40
CA HIS A 197 -13.43 12.57 0.82
C HIS A 197 -14.07 13.34 1.96
N GLN A 198 -13.60 14.56 2.24
CA GLN A 198 -14.17 15.39 3.30
C GLN A 198 -15.62 15.80 2.99
N VAL A 199 -15.93 16.16 1.74
CA VAL A 199 -17.32 16.47 1.33
C VAL A 199 -18.23 15.26 1.58
N HIS A 200 -17.76 14.05 1.28
CA HIS A 200 -18.51 12.81 1.52
C HIS A 200 -18.79 12.58 3.00
N HIS A 201 -17.76 12.67 3.82
CA HIS A 201 -17.86 12.40 5.26
C HIS A 201 -18.69 13.47 5.98
N ASP A 202 -18.47 14.75 5.69
CA ASP A 202 -19.27 15.85 6.25
C ASP A 202 -20.75 15.70 5.87
N LEU A 203 -21.04 15.28 4.64
CA LEU A 203 -22.40 15.04 4.18
C LEU A 203 -23.07 13.91 4.96
N ILE A 204 -22.38 12.78 5.13
CA ILE A 204 -22.90 11.66 5.94
C ILE A 204 -23.12 12.11 7.38
N CYS A 205 -22.17 12.82 7.98
CA CYS A 205 -22.28 13.35 9.33
C CYS A 205 -23.50 14.27 9.48
N GLU A 206 -23.69 15.22 8.56
CA GLU A 206 -24.80 16.17 8.60
C GLU A 206 -26.16 15.49 8.41
N VAL A 207 -26.29 14.55 7.47
CA VAL A 207 -27.56 13.88 7.17
C VAL A 207 -27.94 12.84 8.21
N LEU A 208 -26.97 12.09 8.75
CA LEU A 208 -27.22 10.97 9.67
C LEU A 208 -27.06 11.34 11.15
N GLY A 209 -26.68 12.58 11.46
CA GLY A 209 -26.45 13.05 12.83
C GLY A 209 -25.23 12.39 13.48
N MET A 210 -24.19 12.10 12.68
CA MET A 210 -22.96 11.46 13.13
C MET A 210 -21.85 12.49 13.39
N GLN A 211 -20.79 12.02 14.05
CA GLN A 211 -19.53 12.73 14.20
C GLN A 211 -18.38 11.79 13.84
N GLU A 212 -17.35 12.32 13.19
CA GLU A 212 -16.11 11.57 12.97
C GLU A 212 -15.51 11.10 14.30
N GLN A 213 -14.80 9.97 14.29
CA GLN A 213 -14.18 9.35 15.48
C GLN A 213 -15.14 8.86 16.57
N VAL A 214 -16.45 9.01 16.38
CA VAL A 214 -17.45 8.63 17.38
C VAL A 214 -18.34 7.53 16.81
N GLU A 215 -18.50 6.45 17.56
CA GLU A 215 -19.46 5.41 17.20
C GLU A 215 -20.87 5.99 17.31
N ARG A 216 -21.64 5.82 16.25
CA ARG A 216 -23.02 6.26 16.16
C ARG A 216 -23.90 5.56 17.18
N ASP A 217 -24.88 6.28 17.72
CA ASP A 217 -25.97 5.68 18.49
C ASP A 217 -26.87 4.81 17.60
N ILE A 218 -26.59 3.51 17.57
CA ILE A 218 -27.35 2.52 16.80
C ILE A 218 -28.80 2.44 17.29
N SER A 219 -29.02 2.44 18.60
CA SER A 219 -30.37 2.34 19.17
C SER A 219 -31.21 3.55 18.78
N GLY A 220 -30.63 4.76 18.86
CA GLY A 220 -31.28 5.98 18.41
C GLY A 220 -31.68 5.95 16.93
N ALA A 221 -30.84 5.37 16.06
CA ALA A 221 -31.16 5.19 14.64
C ALA A 221 -32.31 4.18 14.43
N LEU A 222 -32.28 3.04 15.12
CA LEU A 222 -33.32 2.01 15.03
C LEU A 222 -34.68 2.48 15.60
N ASP A 223 -34.66 3.36 16.60
CA ASP A 223 -35.85 3.99 17.17
C ASP A 223 -36.40 5.14 16.28
N GLY A 224 -35.73 5.45 15.16
CA GLY A 224 -36.16 6.47 14.20
C GLY A 224 -35.83 7.92 14.59
N HIS A 225 -34.94 8.14 15.57
CA HIS A 225 -34.46 9.50 15.89
C HIS A 225 -33.56 10.07 14.78
N PHE A 226 -32.84 9.19 14.08
CA PHE A 226 -31.96 9.51 12.97
C PHE A 226 -32.15 8.50 11.83
N PRO A 227 -31.95 8.90 10.56
CA PRO A 227 -32.07 7.97 9.43
C PRO A 227 -31.02 6.87 9.43
N THR A 228 -31.36 5.62 9.16
CA THR A 228 -30.39 4.52 9.08
C THR A 228 -29.23 4.80 8.13
N ASN A 229 -29.53 5.32 6.94
CA ASN A 229 -28.56 5.69 5.91
C ASN A 229 -29.09 6.87 5.08
N ILE A 230 -28.32 7.30 4.08
CA ILE A 230 -28.69 8.44 3.23
C ILE A 230 -29.95 8.13 2.40
N ALA A 231 -30.10 6.90 1.90
CA ALA A 231 -31.28 6.49 1.12
C ALA A 231 -32.58 6.55 1.96
N ASP A 232 -32.49 6.24 3.24
CA ASP A 232 -33.61 6.24 4.20
C ASP A 232 -33.80 7.59 4.91
N SER A 233 -33.07 8.63 4.51
CA SER A 233 -33.18 9.97 5.10
C SER A 233 -34.48 10.70 4.81
N GLY A 234 -35.22 10.26 3.79
CA GLY A 234 -36.42 10.95 3.31
C GLY A 234 -36.13 12.28 2.61
N LEU A 235 -34.86 12.62 2.39
CA LEU A 235 -34.44 13.78 1.62
C LEU A 235 -34.43 13.45 0.12
N GLU A 236 -34.89 14.40 -0.68
CA GLU A 236 -34.78 14.31 -2.14
C GLU A 236 -33.32 14.48 -2.59
N GLU A 237 -32.96 13.90 -3.73
CA GLU A 237 -31.59 13.95 -4.27
C GLU A 237 -31.08 15.40 -4.38
N GLU A 238 -31.93 16.34 -4.77
CA GLU A 238 -31.57 17.75 -4.93
C GLU A 238 -31.34 18.48 -3.61
N GLU A 239 -31.93 18.01 -2.52
CA GLU A 239 -31.70 18.55 -1.18
C GLU A 239 -30.36 18.06 -0.62
N ILE A 240 -30.04 16.79 -0.84
CA ILE A 240 -28.73 16.22 -0.48
C ILE A 240 -27.62 16.89 -1.30
N MET A 241 -27.87 17.15 -2.59
CA MET A 241 -26.94 17.89 -3.45
C MET A 241 -26.69 19.31 -2.93
N GLN A 242 -27.75 20.01 -2.53
CA GLN A 242 -27.61 21.35 -1.95
C GLN A 242 -26.69 21.32 -0.72
N LYS A 243 -26.91 20.40 0.22
CA LYS A 243 -26.04 20.23 1.41
C LYS A 243 -24.59 19.98 1.04
N ALA A 244 -24.35 19.07 0.08
CA ALA A 244 -23.00 18.75 -0.38
C ALA A 244 -22.28 19.96 -1.01
N LEU A 245 -23.02 20.82 -1.74
CA LEU A 245 -22.48 22.05 -2.30
C LEU A 245 -22.20 23.11 -1.23
N GLU A 246 -23.02 23.22 -0.18
CA GLU A 246 -22.77 24.10 0.96
C GLU A 246 -21.51 23.67 1.75
N ILE A 247 -21.28 22.36 1.86
CA ILE A 247 -20.04 21.81 2.42
C ILE A 247 -18.85 22.14 1.50
N LEU A 248 -18.98 21.91 0.20
CA LEU A 248 -17.93 22.20 -0.78
C LEU A 248 -17.51 23.67 -0.74
N ASP A 249 -18.46 24.61 -0.66
CA ASP A 249 -18.17 26.04 -0.58
C ASP A 249 -17.31 26.38 0.65
N LYS A 250 -17.63 25.79 1.81
CA LYS A 250 -16.84 25.97 3.04
C LYS A 250 -15.42 25.42 2.91
N LEU A 251 -15.26 24.26 2.28
CA LEU A 251 -13.96 23.57 2.16
C LEU A 251 -13.08 24.12 1.04
N ALA A 252 -13.67 24.59 -0.05
CA ALA A 252 -12.96 25.07 -1.23
C ALA A 252 -13.47 26.43 -1.76
N PRO A 253 -13.41 27.53 -0.96
CA PRO A 253 -13.83 28.86 -1.42
C PRO A 253 -13.07 29.35 -2.66
N TRP A 254 -11.87 28.82 -2.90
CA TRP A 254 -11.05 29.16 -4.07
C TRP A 254 -11.68 28.74 -5.40
N LEU A 255 -12.71 27.88 -5.42
CA LEU A 255 -13.47 27.54 -6.62
C LEU A 255 -14.24 28.74 -7.22
N GLU A 256 -14.40 29.83 -6.47
CA GLU A 256 -14.94 31.10 -6.96
C GLU A 256 -13.97 31.85 -7.91
N ARG A 257 -12.75 31.36 -8.10
CA ARG A 257 -11.80 31.98 -9.03
C ARG A 257 -12.17 31.64 -10.48
N SER A 258 -11.97 32.61 -11.38
CA SER A 258 -12.27 32.47 -12.82
C SER A 258 -11.09 31.97 -13.65
N ASP A 259 -10.04 31.44 -13.02
CA ASP A 259 -8.95 30.79 -13.75
C ASP A 259 -9.41 29.44 -14.35
N GLY A 260 -8.72 29.01 -15.42
CA GLY A 260 -9.12 27.85 -16.20
C GLY A 260 -9.13 26.54 -15.40
N VAL A 261 -8.22 26.41 -14.42
CA VAL A 261 -8.15 25.25 -13.54
C VAL A 261 -9.36 25.23 -12.61
N SER A 262 -9.63 26.33 -11.90
CA SER A 262 -10.78 26.45 -10.99
C SER A 262 -12.11 26.23 -11.74
N THR A 263 -12.25 26.77 -12.94
CA THR A 263 -13.45 26.59 -13.78
C THR A 263 -13.65 25.13 -14.20
N PHE A 264 -12.58 24.45 -14.62
CA PHE A 264 -12.66 23.03 -14.99
C PHE A 264 -12.98 22.16 -13.77
N ARG A 265 -12.36 22.43 -12.62
CA ARG A 265 -12.55 21.67 -11.37
C ARG A 265 -13.94 21.84 -10.82
N LEU A 266 -14.45 23.07 -10.77
CA LEU A 266 -15.82 23.36 -10.39
C LEU A 266 -16.80 22.53 -11.23
N ARG A 267 -16.67 22.61 -12.56
CA ARG A 267 -17.54 21.84 -13.48
C ARG A 267 -17.41 20.34 -13.27
N MET A 268 -16.22 19.83 -12.96
CA MET A 268 -16.01 18.41 -12.70
C MET A 268 -16.62 17.96 -11.37
N LEU A 269 -16.52 18.77 -10.31
CA LEU A 269 -17.05 18.47 -8.98
C LEU A 269 -18.57 18.57 -8.93
N THR A 270 -19.13 19.67 -9.44
CA THR A 270 -20.55 20.04 -9.26
C THR A 270 -21.39 19.86 -10.51
N GLY A 271 -20.75 19.79 -11.69
CA GLY A 271 -21.44 19.85 -12.98
C GLY A 271 -21.77 21.27 -13.46
N MET A 272 -21.58 22.29 -12.62
CA MET A 272 -21.95 23.68 -12.91
C MET A 272 -20.85 24.42 -13.68
N SER A 273 -21.27 25.38 -14.50
CA SER A 273 -20.40 26.44 -14.99
C SER A 273 -20.09 27.45 -13.89
N HIS A 274 -19.05 28.26 -14.10
CA HIS A 274 -18.66 29.31 -13.17
C HIS A 274 -19.78 30.31 -12.87
N ASN A 275 -20.58 30.68 -13.87
CA ASN A 275 -21.70 31.61 -13.69
C ASN A 275 -22.82 30.97 -12.85
N GLU A 276 -23.17 29.70 -13.14
CA GLU A 276 -24.18 28.96 -12.38
C GLU A 276 -23.78 28.81 -10.91
N TRP A 277 -22.51 28.52 -10.64
CA TRP A 277 -21.99 28.45 -9.27
C TRP A 277 -22.07 29.78 -8.54
N LYS A 278 -21.68 30.88 -9.18
CA LYS A 278 -21.75 32.22 -8.58
C LYS A 278 -23.19 32.64 -8.28
N ASP A 279 -24.10 32.36 -9.19
CA ASP A 279 -25.53 32.60 -9.00
C ASP A 279 -26.07 31.75 -7.83
N TRP A 280 -25.66 30.48 -7.76
CA TRP A 280 -26.01 29.57 -6.67
C TRP A 280 -25.46 30.02 -5.31
N LEU A 281 -24.21 30.48 -5.23
CA LEU A 281 -23.63 31.04 -3.99
C LEU A 281 -24.41 32.26 -3.47
N THR A 282 -24.96 33.06 -4.37
CA THR A 282 -25.76 34.24 -4.00
C THR A 282 -27.15 33.85 -3.51
N ASN A 283 -27.70 32.75 -4.03
CA ASN A 283 -29.01 32.24 -3.67
C ASN A 283 -29.02 30.70 -3.74
N PRO A 284 -28.59 30.01 -2.67
CA PRO A 284 -28.52 28.55 -2.64
C PRO A 284 -29.91 27.95 -2.83
N ILE A 285 -30.05 27.15 -3.88
CA ILE A 285 -31.29 26.45 -4.22
C ILE A 285 -31.03 24.96 -4.42
N ARG A 286 -32.09 24.16 -4.35
CA ARG A 286 -32.08 22.75 -4.74
C ARG A 286 -31.70 22.61 -6.22
N VAL A 287 -30.75 21.73 -6.50
CA VAL A 287 -30.19 21.53 -7.85
C VAL A 287 -30.05 20.02 -8.15
N PRO A 288 -30.21 19.60 -9.41
CA PRO A 288 -30.06 18.20 -9.80
C PRO A 288 -28.64 17.69 -9.51
N LEU A 289 -28.52 16.37 -9.30
CA LEU A 289 -27.23 15.72 -9.14
C LEU A 289 -26.31 16.00 -10.32
N GLY A 290 -25.14 16.59 -10.04
CA GLY A 290 -24.16 16.97 -11.06
C GLY A 290 -22.73 16.65 -10.65
N GLY A 291 -21.86 16.47 -11.65
CA GLY A 291 -20.44 16.22 -11.45
C GLY A 291 -20.14 14.95 -10.63
N ARG A 292 -18.96 14.93 -10.01
CA ARG A 292 -18.52 13.83 -9.15
C ARG A 292 -19.29 13.76 -7.83
N ILE A 293 -19.66 14.90 -7.26
CA ILE A 293 -20.45 14.94 -6.01
C ILE A 293 -21.82 14.32 -6.25
N GLY A 294 -22.49 14.63 -7.36
CA GLY A 294 -23.75 13.98 -7.71
C GLY A 294 -23.61 12.48 -7.96
N ALA A 295 -22.50 12.01 -8.52
CA ALA A 295 -22.25 10.57 -8.69
C ALA A 295 -22.05 9.86 -7.35
N MET A 296 -21.37 10.51 -6.40
CA MET A 296 -21.18 10.02 -5.03
C MET A 296 -22.51 9.93 -4.30
N ILE A 297 -23.32 11.00 -4.32
CA ILE A 297 -24.66 11.01 -3.72
C ILE A 297 -25.53 9.89 -4.28
N ARG A 298 -25.56 9.73 -5.61
CA ARG A 298 -26.30 8.64 -6.26
C ARG A 298 -25.87 7.26 -5.77
N SER A 299 -24.57 7.07 -5.51
CA SER A 299 -24.04 5.81 -5.00
C SER A 299 -24.48 5.56 -3.56
N GLU A 300 -24.49 6.59 -2.71
CA GLU A 300 -25.01 6.49 -1.33
C GLU A 300 -26.52 6.21 -1.30
N MET A 301 -27.30 6.85 -2.18
CA MET A 301 -28.73 6.61 -2.31
C MET A 301 -29.08 5.18 -2.75
N GLN A 302 -28.12 4.41 -3.29
CA GLN A 302 -28.31 3.00 -3.66
C GLN A 302 -28.02 2.04 -2.50
N LEU A 303 -27.47 2.52 -1.38
CA LEU A 303 -27.10 1.70 -0.22
C LEU A 303 -28.21 1.70 0.84
N SER A 304 -29.32 0.99 0.56
CA SER A 304 -30.42 0.82 1.52
C SER A 304 -30.09 -0.15 2.66
N ASP A 305 -29.23 -1.14 2.40
CA ASP A 305 -29.03 -2.28 3.32
C ASP A 305 -27.71 -2.16 4.10
N ALA A 306 -27.30 -0.94 4.41
CA ALA A 306 -26.10 -0.65 5.20
C ALA A 306 -26.36 0.55 6.11
N MET A 307 -25.85 0.49 7.34
CA MET A 307 -25.89 1.61 8.28
C MET A 307 -24.47 2.05 8.62
N PRO A 308 -24.07 3.28 8.24
CA PRO A 308 -22.83 3.86 8.73
C PRO A 308 -22.88 4.00 10.25
N ILE A 309 -21.82 3.50 10.92
CA ILE A 309 -21.69 3.56 12.38
C ILE A 309 -20.43 4.29 12.83
N ALA A 310 -19.42 4.43 11.98
CA ALA A 310 -18.25 5.25 12.28
C ALA A 310 -17.62 5.77 10.98
N LEU A 311 -17.06 6.98 11.07
CA LEU A 311 -16.27 7.61 10.01
C LEU A 311 -14.93 8.06 10.57
N GLU A 312 -13.90 7.99 9.74
CA GLU A 312 -12.52 8.32 10.08
C GLU A 312 -11.94 7.56 11.29
N TRP A 313 -12.54 6.45 11.72
CA TRP A 313 -12.29 5.81 13.01
C TRP A 313 -10.81 5.53 13.29
N GLU A 314 -10.23 6.21 14.29
CA GLU A 314 -8.84 6.04 14.67
C GLU A 314 -8.64 4.73 15.45
N ILE A 315 -7.82 3.83 14.88
CA ILE A 315 -7.60 2.49 15.44
C ILE A 315 -6.93 2.56 16.82
N SER A 316 -6.13 3.60 17.07
CA SER A 316 -5.40 3.84 18.31
C SER A 316 -6.20 4.58 19.39
N ASN A 317 -7.41 5.06 19.07
CA ASN A 317 -8.23 5.88 19.96
C ASN A 317 -7.43 7.02 20.64
N GLY A 318 -6.65 7.76 19.85
CA GLY A 318 -5.77 8.84 20.32
C GLY A 318 -4.46 8.41 21.01
N SER A 319 -4.15 7.12 21.08
CA SER A 319 -2.89 6.63 21.66
C SER A 319 -1.70 6.90 20.73
N GLU A 320 -0.75 7.72 21.17
CA GLU A 320 0.53 7.93 20.46
C GLU A 320 1.34 6.64 20.29
N LYS A 321 1.11 5.64 21.15
CA LYS A 321 1.76 4.33 21.06
C LYS A 321 1.15 3.43 19.99
N GLY A 322 -0.02 3.78 19.46
CA GLY A 322 -0.81 2.93 18.59
C GLY A 322 -1.62 1.88 19.36
N SER A 323 -2.31 1.04 18.58
CA SER A 323 -2.97 -0.17 19.06
C SER A 323 -2.08 -1.38 18.85
N GLU A 324 -1.97 -2.21 19.87
CA GLU A 324 -1.18 -3.44 19.81
C GLU A 324 -1.94 -4.51 19.02
N ILE A 325 -1.29 -5.08 18.01
CA ILE A 325 -1.69 -6.34 17.39
C ILE A 325 -0.70 -7.39 17.86
N SER A 326 -1.22 -8.40 18.54
CA SER A 326 -0.51 -9.61 18.89
C SER A 326 -1.26 -10.82 18.31
N LEU A 327 -0.52 -11.89 18.06
CA LEU A 327 -1.07 -13.18 17.66
C LEU A 327 -0.81 -14.15 18.79
N ASN A 328 -1.81 -14.93 19.19
CA ASN A 328 -1.56 -16.00 20.15
C ASN A 328 -0.64 -17.04 19.52
N GLN A 329 0.24 -17.64 20.31
CA GLN A 329 1.16 -18.68 19.85
C GLN A 329 0.44 -19.81 19.08
N ASN A 330 -0.75 -20.20 19.53
CA ASN A 330 -1.55 -21.25 18.89
C ASN A 330 -2.09 -20.84 17.51
N GLU A 331 -2.16 -19.54 17.21
CA GLU A 331 -2.62 -18.99 15.94
C GLU A 331 -1.49 -18.85 14.91
N THR A 332 -0.23 -19.02 15.34
CA THR A 332 0.92 -18.86 14.45
C THR A 332 1.30 -20.19 13.78
N SER A 333 1.45 -20.14 12.46
CA SER A 333 1.89 -21.29 11.65
C SER A 333 3.30 -21.01 11.11
N PRO A 334 4.15 -22.04 10.90
CA PRO A 334 3.87 -23.48 11.01
C PRO A 334 4.15 -24.09 12.40
N ASN A 335 4.94 -23.41 13.23
CA ASN A 335 5.54 -24.01 14.43
C ASN A 335 4.93 -23.50 15.74
N GLN A 336 3.84 -22.73 15.69
CA GLN A 336 3.26 -22.11 16.88
C GLN A 336 4.34 -21.37 17.68
N ILE A 337 5.04 -20.45 17.02
CA ILE A 337 6.09 -19.62 17.64
C ILE A 337 5.45 -18.32 18.09
N GLU A 338 5.83 -17.83 19.27
CA GLU A 338 5.46 -16.51 19.73
C GLU A 338 6.12 -15.44 18.84
N PHE A 339 5.29 -14.62 18.20
CA PHE A 339 5.79 -13.46 17.45
C PHE A 339 5.75 -12.21 18.33
N PRO A 340 6.70 -11.28 18.15
CA PRO A 340 6.61 -9.99 18.81
C PRO A 340 5.34 -9.28 18.35
N SER A 341 4.67 -8.61 19.28
CA SER A 341 3.57 -7.74 18.93
C SER A 341 4.05 -6.56 18.09
N ILE A 342 3.12 -6.03 17.30
CA ILE A 342 3.35 -4.80 16.52
C ILE A 342 2.37 -3.74 16.99
N MET A 343 2.82 -2.50 17.08
CA MET A 343 1.90 -1.39 17.23
C MET A 343 1.47 -0.88 15.86
N ILE A 344 0.18 -0.63 15.71
CA ILE A 344 -0.39 -0.02 14.51
C ILE A 344 -1.05 1.31 14.83
N ASN A 345 -0.99 2.23 13.88
CA ASN A 345 -1.79 3.43 13.84
C ASN A 345 -2.36 3.63 12.43
N GLY A 346 -3.48 4.32 12.36
CA GLY A 346 -4.23 4.54 11.15
C GLY A 346 -5.66 4.92 11.48
N LYS A 347 -6.37 5.32 10.44
CA LYS A 347 -7.80 5.55 10.49
C LYS A 347 -8.47 4.55 9.55
N ILE A 348 -9.72 4.24 9.87
CA ILE A 348 -10.62 3.52 8.99
C ILE A 348 -11.58 4.56 8.42
N ASP A 349 -11.62 4.70 7.10
CA ASP A 349 -12.42 5.73 6.45
C ASP A 349 -13.90 5.60 6.82
N ARG A 350 -14.49 4.41 6.68
CA ARG A 350 -15.89 4.15 7.05
C ARG A 350 -16.11 2.73 7.56
N VAL A 351 -16.93 2.63 8.61
CA VAL A 351 -17.43 1.37 9.15
C VAL A 351 -18.95 1.35 9.02
N ASP A 352 -19.47 0.33 8.34
CA ASP A 352 -20.89 0.05 8.25
C ASP A 352 -21.25 -1.22 9.02
N ILE A 353 -22.50 -1.30 9.47
CA ILE A 353 -23.13 -2.58 9.76
C ILE A 353 -24.15 -2.93 8.68
N ILE A 354 -24.41 -4.23 8.51
CA ILE A 354 -25.43 -4.76 7.60
C ILE A 354 -26.42 -5.62 8.39
N PRO A 355 -27.69 -5.68 7.96
CA PRO A 355 -28.69 -6.50 8.64
C PRO A 355 -28.43 -8.00 8.45
N PHE A 356 -28.99 -8.79 9.37
CA PHE A 356 -28.94 -10.25 9.35
C PHE A 356 -29.97 -10.84 8.38
N ASP A 357 -31.13 -10.21 8.30
CA ASP A 357 -32.26 -10.51 7.43
C ASP A 357 -32.19 -9.76 6.09
N LYS A 358 -33.03 -10.16 5.13
CA LYS A 358 -33.09 -9.51 3.80
C LYS A 358 -33.97 -8.28 3.81
N GLU A 359 -34.84 -8.19 4.80
CA GLU A 359 -35.86 -7.17 4.95
C GLU A 359 -35.33 -5.95 5.73
N GLY A 360 -34.11 -6.01 6.27
CA GLY A 360 -33.43 -4.88 6.90
C GLY A 360 -33.93 -4.53 8.30
N ASN A 361 -34.45 -5.51 9.05
CA ASN A 361 -35.03 -5.27 10.38
C ASN A 361 -34.14 -5.78 11.52
N GLU A 362 -33.28 -6.75 11.26
CA GLU A 362 -32.44 -7.40 12.27
C GLU A 362 -30.99 -6.92 12.16
N TRP A 363 -30.64 -5.81 12.82
CA TRP A 363 -29.29 -5.21 12.73
C TRP A 363 -28.31 -5.72 13.80
N ILE A 364 -28.85 -6.22 14.92
CA ILE A 364 -28.08 -6.72 16.06
C ILE A 364 -28.63 -8.10 16.42
N ASP A 365 -27.75 -9.08 16.53
CA ASP A 365 -28.06 -10.40 17.08
C ASP A 365 -27.80 -10.39 18.59
N ASP A 366 -28.86 -10.30 19.40
CA ASP A 366 -28.74 -10.28 20.85
C ASP A 366 -28.20 -11.58 21.45
N ASP A 367 -28.34 -12.70 20.73
CA ASP A 367 -27.73 -14.00 21.09
C ASP A 367 -26.27 -14.10 20.61
N GLY A 368 -25.78 -13.09 19.88
CA GLY A 368 -24.40 -12.98 19.41
C GLY A 368 -23.40 -12.67 20.52
N SER A 369 -22.15 -13.05 20.30
CA SER A 369 -21.08 -12.88 21.29
C SER A 369 -20.72 -11.41 21.52
N SER A 370 -20.47 -11.06 22.79
CA SER A 370 -19.91 -9.76 23.20
C SER A 370 -18.37 -9.75 23.24
N GLU A 371 -17.73 -10.87 22.90
CA GLU A 371 -16.27 -10.98 22.88
C GLU A 371 -15.68 -10.49 21.55
N ILE A 372 -14.38 -10.20 21.57
CA ILE A 372 -13.64 -9.83 20.35
C ILE A 372 -13.75 -10.97 19.33
N ALA A 373 -14.07 -10.62 18.08
CA ALA A 373 -14.19 -11.60 17.01
C ALA A 373 -12.85 -12.34 16.78
N PRO A 374 -12.84 -13.67 16.77
CA PRO A 374 -11.62 -14.43 16.54
C PRO A 374 -11.17 -14.30 15.08
N LEU A 375 -9.85 -14.27 14.85
CA LEU A 375 -9.28 -14.21 13.50
C LEU A 375 -9.69 -15.42 12.63
N ARG A 376 -9.85 -16.59 13.27
CA ARG A 376 -10.22 -17.85 12.62
C ARG A 376 -11.66 -18.24 12.93
N LEU A 377 -12.61 -17.45 12.42
CA LEU A 377 -14.05 -17.68 12.57
C LEU A 377 -14.49 -19.11 12.23
N PHE A 378 -13.84 -19.77 11.26
CA PHE A 378 -14.22 -21.11 10.80
C PHE A 378 -13.81 -22.25 11.76
N GLU A 379 -12.90 -21.99 12.70
CA GLU A 379 -12.42 -23.00 13.67
C GLU A 379 -13.23 -22.97 14.97
N THR A 380 -14.01 -21.91 15.19
CA THR A 380 -14.84 -21.71 16.38
C THR A 380 -16.32 -21.94 16.04
N ASN A 381 -16.79 -23.17 16.19
CA ASN A 381 -18.18 -23.54 15.84
C ASN A 381 -19.24 -22.78 16.66
N ASP A 382 -18.87 -22.24 17.82
CA ASP A 382 -19.82 -21.65 18.77
C ASP A 382 -19.79 -20.11 18.77
N TRP A 383 -18.87 -19.47 18.05
CA TRP A 383 -18.81 -18.01 18.00
C TRP A 383 -19.76 -17.46 16.95
N LYS A 384 -20.68 -16.58 17.38
CA LYS A 384 -21.62 -15.88 16.50
C LYS A 384 -21.41 -14.37 16.58
N PRO A 385 -21.41 -13.66 15.44
CA PRO A 385 -21.28 -12.22 15.46
C PRO A 385 -22.54 -11.55 16.01
N ARG A 386 -22.38 -10.64 16.97
CA ARG A 386 -23.47 -9.74 17.40
C ARG A 386 -23.83 -8.69 16.33
N ARG A 387 -22.86 -8.31 15.49
CA ARG A 387 -23.02 -7.35 14.38
C ARG A 387 -22.28 -7.86 13.15
N ARG A 388 -22.85 -7.69 11.96
CA ARG A 388 -22.12 -7.91 10.70
C ARG A 388 -21.51 -6.58 10.27
N VAL A 389 -20.18 -6.49 10.35
CA VAL A 389 -19.44 -5.24 10.11
C VAL A 389 -18.76 -5.29 8.74
N ILE A 390 -18.84 -4.19 8.00
CA ILE A 390 -18.08 -3.95 6.78
C ILE A 390 -17.16 -2.75 7.03
N ILE A 391 -15.87 -2.94 6.74
CA ILE A 391 -14.89 -1.86 6.69
C ILE A 391 -14.73 -1.42 5.23
N ARG A 392 -14.93 -0.13 4.95
CA ARG A 392 -14.66 0.49 3.66
C ARG A 392 -13.46 1.43 3.83
N ASP A 393 -12.41 1.17 3.06
CA ASP A 393 -11.11 1.86 3.04
C ASP A 393 -10.68 2.05 1.58
#